data_AF-A0AAX2II58-F1
#
_entry.id   AF-A0AAX2II58-F1
#
_cell.length_a   1.000
_cell.length_b   1.000
_cell.length_c   1.000
_cell.angle_alpha   90.00
_cell.angle_beta   90.00
_cell.angle_gamma   90.00
#
_symmetry.space_group_name_H-M   'P 1'
#
loop_
_entity.id
_entity.type
_entity.pdbx_description
1 polymer ?
#
loop_
_entity_poly.entity_id
_entity_poly.type
_entity_poly.pdbx_seq_one_letter_code
_entity_poly.pdbx_strand_id
1 'polypeptide(L)'
;MKKIYVSGNGNVTWENFHEFYIEPLKKLNLSECEFIIGDFSGTDTLMMEFLKDKSENVTILHVGKKPRYFANSFKTMTGKWKIIGDFTSDYERDLFGIEHCTHFLAADFNTDEKRKSGTLKNIEKCLNLNKIAI
;
A
#
# COMPACT_ATOMS: atom_id res chain seq x y z
N MET A 1 -10.80 -11.06 -8.94
CA MET A 1 -10.17 -10.65 -7.67
C MET A 1 -9.43 -9.34 -7.90
N LYS A 2 -9.70 -8.31 -7.10
CA LYS A 2 -9.04 -6.99 -7.23
C LYS A 2 -7.67 -7.07 -6.57
N LYS A 3 -6.59 -6.92 -7.34
CA LYS A 3 -5.23 -6.76 -6.80
C LYS A 3 -4.94 -5.28 -6.61
N ILE A 4 -4.94 -4.83 -5.37
CA ILE A 4 -4.90 -3.41 -4.98
C ILE A 4 -3.49 -3.09 -4.48
N TYR A 5 -2.78 -2.25 -5.23
CA TYR A 5 -1.54 -1.65 -4.71
C TYR A 5 -1.89 -0.43 -3.88
N VAL A 6 -1.48 -0.42 -2.62
CA VAL A 6 -1.65 0.71 -1.71
C VAL A 6 -0.34 1.49 -1.66
N SER A 7 -0.42 2.79 -1.88
CA SER A 7 0.73 3.70 -1.79
C SER A 7 0.29 5.02 -1.17
N GLY A 8 1.15 5.65 -0.39
CA GLY A 8 0.79 6.91 0.26
C GLY A 8 1.97 7.61 0.88
N ASN A 9 1.70 8.77 1.47
CA ASN A 9 2.72 9.56 2.13
C ASN A 9 3.00 9.04 3.56
N GLY A 10 4.25 9.19 4.01
CA GLY A 10 4.72 8.68 5.30
C GLY A 10 4.36 9.51 6.52
N ASN A 11 3.85 10.72 6.30
CA ASN A 11 3.40 11.70 7.30
C ASN A 11 1.87 11.89 7.29
N VAL A 12 1.12 10.91 6.78
CA VAL A 12 -0.35 10.96 6.78
C VAL A 12 -0.88 10.99 8.22
N THR A 13 -1.84 11.88 8.47
CA THR A 13 -2.57 11.92 9.75
C THR A 13 -3.59 10.79 9.83
N TRP A 14 -4.10 10.51 11.03
CA TRP A 14 -5.15 9.50 11.20
C TRP A 14 -6.43 9.89 10.44
N GLU A 15 -6.80 11.16 10.47
CA GLU A 15 -7.99 11.71 9.81
C GLU A 15 -7.86 11.55 8.29
N ASN A 16 -6.72 11.94 7.70
CA ASN A 16 -6.47 11.78 6.27
C ASN A 16 -6.38 10.30 5.89
N PHE A 17 -5.83 9.44 6.75
CA PHE A 17 -5.82 8.00 6.50
C PHE A 17 -7.24 7.44 6.43
N HIS A 18 -8.10 7.85 7.35
CA HIS A 18 -9.50 7.43 7.36
C HIS A 18 -10.26 7.92 6.12
N GLU A 19 -10.13 9.21 5.79
CA GLU A 19 -10.79 9.80 4.62
C GLU A 19 -10.32 9.19 3.30
N PHE A 20 -9.00 9.11 3.08
CA PHE A 20 -8.46 8.73 1.78
C PHE A 20 -8.33 7.23 1.57
N TYR A 21 -8.34 6.42 2.63
CA TYR A 21 -8.08 4.98 2.51
C TYR A 21 -9.22 4.13 3.09
N ILE A 22 -9.69 4.42 4.31
CA ILE A 22 -10.74 3.60 4.93
C ILE A 22 -12.09 3.80 4.23
N GLU A 23 -12.49 5.05 3.97
CA GLU A 23 -13.79 5.34 3.33
C GLU A 23 -13.94 4.73 1.93
N PRO A 24 -12.95 4.79 1.03
CA PRO A 24 -13.01 4.07 -0.24
C PRO A 24 -13.13 2.55 -0.07
N LEU A 25 -12.37 1.96 0.86
CA LEU A 25 -12.39 0.51 1.09
C LEU A 25 -13.71 -0.01 1.67
N LYS A 26 -14.47 0.82 2.41
CA LYS A 26 -15.82 0.45 2.91
C LYS A 26 -16.81 0.10 1.79
N LYS A 27 -16.56 0.56 0.56
CA LYS A 27 -17.40 0.29 -0.62
C LYS A 27 -17.04 -1.04 -1.30
N LEU A 28 -16.04 -1.76 -0.81
CA LEU A 28 -15.53 -3.00 -1.40
C LEU A 28 -15.83 -4.20 -0.51
N ASN A 29 -16.05 -5.35 -1.14
CA ASN A 29 -15.97 -6.63 -0.46
C ASN A 29 -14.49 -7.04 -0.33
N LEU A 30 -13.91 -6.91 0.87
CA LEU A 30 -12.49 -7.19 1.13
C LEU A 30 -12.11 -8.65 0.86
N SER A 31 -13.06 -9.59 0.93
CA SER A 31 -12.82 -11.00 0.61
C SER A 31 -12.51 -11.25 -0.87
N GLU A 32 -12.86 -10.31 -1.76
CA GLU A 32 -12.56 -10.36 -3.20
C GLU A 32 -11.31 -9.53 -3.57
N CYS A 33 -10.57 -9.07 -2.56
CA CYS A 33 -9.41 -8.20 -2.70
C CYS A 33 -8.12 -8.90 -2.23
N GLU A 34 -7.03 -8.60 -2.94
CA GLU A 34 -5.66 -8.90 -2.55
C GLU A 34 -4.92 -7.56 -2.44
N PHE A 35 -4.18 -7.35 -1.34
CA PHE A 35 -3.47 -6.10 -1.09
C PHE A 35 -1.97 -6.27 -1.29
N ILE A 36 -1.35 -5.31 -1.95
CA ILE A 36 0.10 -5.19 -2.11
C ILE A 36 0.52 -3.88 -1.44
N ILE A 37 1.38 -3.95 -0.42
CA ILE A 37 1.70 -2.83 0.45
C ILE A 37 3.21 -2.75 0.62
N GLY A 38 3.77 -1.55 0.67
CA GLY A 38 5.15 -1.34 1.12
C GLY A 38 5.31 -1.56 2.63
N ASP A 39 6.47 -1.15 3.14
CA ASP A 39 6.84 -1.30 4.54
C ASP A 39 7.37 0.02 5.14
N PHE A 40 6.87 1.18 4.68
CA PHE A 40 7.30 2.49 5.17
C PHE A 40 6.37 3.07 6.25
N SER A 41 6.80 4.15 6.92
CA SER A 41 5.95 4.81 7.92
C SER A 41 4.68 5.39 7.29
N GLY A 42 3.68 5.70 8.12
CA GLY A 42 2.45 6.37 7.69
C GLY A 42 1.50 5.39 6.99
N THR A 43 1.18 5.65 5.72
CA THR A 43 0.13 4.92 5.00
C THR A 43 0.31 3.41 5.05
N ASP A 44 1.51 2.89 4.79
CA ASP A 44 1.75 1.45 4.76
C ASP A 44 1.53 0.82 6.15
N THR A 45 2.09 1.43 7.21
CA THR A 45 1.87 0.97 8.59
C THR A 45 0.41 1.00 9.00
N LEU A 46 -0.31 2.08 8.70
CA LEU A 46 -1.73 2.21 9.06
C LEU A 46 -2.60 1.23 8.27
N MET A 47 -2.27 0.98 7.00
CA MET A 47 -2.96 -0.02 6.19
C MET A 47 -2.70 -1.44 6.70
N MET A 48 -1.47 -1.76 7.10
CA MET A 48 -1.18 -3.05 7.75
C MET A 48 -2.01 -3.20 9.04
N GLU A 49 -2.04 -2.17 9.89
CA GLU A 49 -2.83 -2.19 11.13
C GLU A 49 -4.33 -2.30 10.87
N PHE A 50 -4.84 -1.70 9.78
CA PHE A 50 -6.23 -1.82 9.36
C PHE A 50 -6.57 -3.23 8.87
N LEU A 51 -5.68 -3.88 8.12
CA LEU A 51 -5.96 -5.16 7.45
C LEU A 51 -5.65 -6.41 8.30
N LYS A 52 -4.85 -6.29 9.37
CA LYS A 52 -4.35 -7.43 10.15
C LYS A 52 -5.42 -8.37 10.70
N ASP A 53 -6.65 -7.90 10.88
CA ASP A 53 -7.80 -8.68 11.36
C ASP A 53 -8.93 -8.79 10.32
N LYS A 54 -8.71 -8.34 9.08
CA LYS A 54 -9.73 -8.26 8.01
C LYS A 54 -9.36 -9.04 6.76
N SER A 55 -8.08 -9.26 6.48
CA SER A 55 -7.64 -9.98 5.28
C SER A 55 -6.40 -10.84 5.51
N GLU A 56 -6.44 -12.06 5.00
CA GLU A 56 -5.30 -12.96 4.88
C GLU A 56 -4.52 -12.73 3.56
N ASN A 57 -5.17 -12.09 2.58
CA ASN A 57 -4.64 -11.89 1.22
C ASN A 57 -3.85 -10.57 1.13
N VAL A 58 -2.72 -10.52 1.82
CA VAL A 58 -1.84 -9.35 1.84
C VAL A 58 -0.41 -9.77 1.49
N THR A 59 0.22 -9.00 0.60
CA THR A 59 1.64 -9.09 0.28
C THR A 59 2.36 -7.83 0.77
N ILE A 60 3.32 -8.00 1.66
CA ILE A 60 4.21 -6.93 2.13
C ILE A 60 5.48 -6.93 1.30
N LEU A 61 5.80 -5.78 0.73
CA LEU A 61 6.99 -5.52 -0.05
C LEU A 61 8.01 -4.75 0.81
N HIS A 62 9.28 -5.17 0.81
CA HIS A 62 10.32 -4.45 1.55
C HIS A 62 11.66 -4.36 0.83
N VAL A 63 12.35 -3.24 1.07
CA VAL A 63 13.75 -3.05 0.63
C VAL A 63 14.69 -3.76 1.60
N GLY A 64 15.71 -4.44 1.07
CA GLY A 64 16.69 -5.17 1.88
C GLY A 64 16.16 -6.47 2.48
N LYS A 65 16.78 -6.93 3.57
CA LYS A 65 16.62 -8.30 4.07
C LYS A 65 15.38 -8.56 4.92
N LYS A 66 14.74 -7.53 5.45
CA LYS A 66 13.54 -7.64 6.27
C LYS A 66 12.70 -6.36 6.20
N PRO A 67 11.38 -6.42 6.45
CA PRO A 67 10.54 -5.23 6.55
C PRO A 67 11.03 -4.28 7.65
N ARG A 68 11.02 -2.97 7.36
CA ARG A 68 11.26 -1.91 8.35
C ARG A 68 10.13 -1.84 9.36
N TYR A 69 8.90 -1.99 8.87
CA TYR A 69 7.69 -2.08 9.68
C TYR A 69 6.89 -3.33 9.31
N PHE A 70 6.23 -3.92 10.30
CA PHE A 70 5.31 -5.04 10.12
C PHE A 70 4.29 -5.01 11.25
N ALA A 71 3.01 -5.29 10.94
CA ALA A 71 1.96 -5.31 11.96
C ALA A 71 2.15 -6.46 12.96
N ASN A 72 1.63 -6.29 14.17
CA ASN A 72 1.67 -7.33 15.20
C ASN A 72 1.01 -8.63 14.70
N SER A 73 1.63 -9.78 14.98
CA SER A 73 1.15 -11.11 14.57
C SER A 73 0.27 -11.83 15.59
N PHE A 74 0.28 -11.41 16.87
CA PHE A 74 -0.47 -12.10 17.91
C PHE A 74 -1.98 -12.06 17.67
N LYS A 75 -2.59 -13.24 17.46
CA LYS A 75 -4.03 -13.41 17.20
C LYS A 75 -4.55 -12.57 16.03
N THR A 76 -3.74 -12.44 14.97
CA THR A 76 -4.10 -11.71 13.75
C THR A 76 -3.89 -12.60 12.52
N MET A 77 -4.30 -12.11 11.36
CA MET A 77 -4.14 -12.76 10.06
C MET A 77 -2.74 -12.57 9.45
N THR A 78 -1.87 -11.73 10.05
CA THR A 78 -0.57 -11.37 9.45
C THR A 78 0.38 -12.55 9.30
N GLY A 79 0.21 -13.62 10.10
CA GLY A 79 0.97 -14.86 9.96
C GLY A 79 0.75 -15.58 8.62
N LYS A 80 -0.29 -15.22 7.87
CA LYS A 80 -0.60 -15.73 6.53
C LYS A 80 -0.15 -14.79 5.41
N TRP A 81 0.29 -13.58 5.75
CA TRP A 81 0.70 -12.61 4.74
C TRP A 81 1.97 -13.04 4.03
N LYS A 82 2.01 -12.80 2.72
CA LYS A 82 3.21 -13.03 1.92
C LYS A 82 4.18 -11.88 2.16
N ILE A 83 5.46 -12.20 2.26
CA ILE A 83 6.53 -11.19 2.33
C ILE A 83 7.39 -11.36 1.08
N ILE A 84 7.55 -10.29 0.30
CA ILE A 84 8.44 -10.23 -0.85
C ILE A 84 9.46 -9.14 -0.59
N GLY A 85 10.72 -9.53 -0.53
CA GLY A 85 11.81 -8.69 -0.08
C GLY A 85 12.94 -8.55 -1.08
N ASP A 86 14.10 -8.16 -0.54
CA ASP A 86 15.38 -8.08 -1.25
C ASP A 86 15.43 -7.07 -2.41
N PHE A 87 14.42 -6.20 -2.53
CA PHE A 87 14.50 -5.04 -3.42
C PHE A 87 15.68 -4.14 -3.02
N THR A 88 16.35 -3.57 -4.01
CA THR A 88 17.53 -2.72 -3.80
C THR A 88 17.17 -1.26 -3.56
N SER A 89 15.97 -0.84 -3.94
CA SER A 89 15.50 0.54 -3.81
C SER A 89 13.99 0.62 -3.64
N ASP A 90 13.51 1.74 -3.07
CA ASP A 90 12.07 2.03 -2.98
C ASP A 90 11.42 2.08 -4.37
N TYR A 91 12.14 2.55 -5.39
CA TYR A 91 11.65 2.57 -6.77
C TYR A 91 11.39 1.17 -7.33
N GLU A 92 12.32 0.24 -7.12
CA GLU A 92 12.18 -1.15 -7.57
C GLU A 92 11.00 -1.85 -6.86
N ARG A 93 10.91 -1.66 -5.54
CA ARG A 93 9.78 -2.16 -4.73
C ARG A 93 8.44 -1.63 -5.24
N ASP A 94 8.34 -0.31 -5.44
CA ASP A 94 7.11 0.33 -5.88
C ASP A 94 6.73 -0.10 -7.31
N LEU A 95 7.72 -0.23 -8.19
CA LEU A 95 7.51 -0.75 -9.54
C LEU A 95 6.94 -2.16 -9.53
N PHE A 96 7.46 -3.05 -8.68
CA PHE A 96 6.90 -4.38 -8.50
C PHE A 96 5.42 -4.31 -8.11
N GLY A 97 5.07 -3.47 -7.14
CA GLY A 97 3.68 -3.30 -6.70
C GLY A 97 2.75 -2.84 -7.82
N ILE A 98 3.20 -1.87 -8.62
CA ILE A 98 2.45 -1.31 -9.75
C ILE A 98 2.27 -2.35 -10.88
N GLU A 99 3.31 -3.11 -11.21
CA GLU A 99 3.25 -4.12 -12.27
C GLU A 99 2.29 -5.27 -11.92
N HIS A 100 2.23 -5.64 -10.64
CA HIS A 100 1.44 -6.78 -10.16
C HIS A 100 0.03 -6.43 -9.69
N CYS A 101 -0.36 -5.14 -9.76
CA CYS A 101 -1.71 -4.71 -9.42
C CYS A 101 -2.64 -4.59 -10.64
N THR A 102 -3.93 -4.59 -10.34
CA THR A 102 -5.01 -4.25 -11.28
C THR A 102 -5.63 -2.91 -10.91
N HIS A 103 -5.66 -2.62 -9.61
CA HIS A 103 -6.21 -1.42 -9.02
C HIS A 103 -5.15 -0.76 -8.12
N PHE A 104 -5.31 0.53 -7.86
CA PHE A 104 -4.49 1.22 -6.89
C PHE A 104 -5.34 2.11 -5.97
N LEU A 105 -4.89 2.25 -4.73
CA LEU A 105 -5.45 3.15 -3.74
C LEU A 105 -4.32 4.01 -3.19
N ALA A 106 -4.31 5.29 -3.57
CA ALA A 106 -3.26 6.21 -3.19
C ALA A 106 -3.76 7.65 -3.17
N ALA A 107 -3.31 8.42 -2.18
CA ALA A 107 -3.55 9.85 -2.08
C ALA A 107 -2.24 10.59 -1.80
N ASP A 108 -1.98 11.63 -2.59
CA ASP A 108 -0.82 12.49 -2.42
C ASP A 108 -1.23 13.89 -1.96
N PHE A 109 -0.56 14.38 -0.92
CA PHE A 109 -0.69 15.74 -0.40
C PHE A 109 0.68 16.38 -0.09
N ASN A 110 1.77 15.71 -0.46
CA ASN A 110 3.14 16.19 -0.24
C ASN A 110 3.81 16.74 -1.51
N THR A 111 3.19 16.62 -2.68
CA THR A 111 3.73 17.27 -3.89
C THR A 111 3.45 18.77 -3.84
N ASP A 112 4.48 19.54 -4.17
CA ASP A 112 4.39 20.97 -4.42
C ASP A 112 5.10 21.34 -5.74
N GLU A 113 5.16 22.64 -6.06
CA GLU A 113 5.80 23.15 -7.27
C GLU A 113 7.31 22.83 -7.37
N LYS A 114 7.98 22.55 -6.24
CA LYS A 114 9.42 22.31 -6.16
C LYS A 114 9.75 20.83 -6.13
N ARG A 115 8.84 19.98 -5.66
CA ARG A 115 9.10 18.55 -5.47
C ARG A 115 7.88 17.70 -5.76
N LYS A 116 8.13 16.68 -6.58
CA LYS A 116 7.22 15.55 -6.77
C LYS A 116 7.44 14.46 -5.73
N SER A 117 6.40 14.09 -5.00
CA SER A 117 6.47 13.00 -4.01
C SER A 117 6.61 11.62 -4.69
N GLY A 118 7.04 10.62 -3.92
CA GLY A 118 7.05 9.22 -4.41
C GLY A 118 5.64 8.72 -4.72
N THR A 119 4.67 9.06 -3.87
CA THR A 119 3.27 8.71 -4.03
C THR A 119 2.69 9.25 -5.33
N LEU A 120 2.94 10.52 -5.67
CA LEU A 120 2.45 11.08 -6.93
C LEU A 120 3.08 10.39 -8.15
N LYS A 121 4.37 10.06 -8.10
CA LYS A 121 5.02 9.27 -9.15
C LYS A 121 4.37 7.91 -9.33
N ASN A 122 3.99 7.25 -8.23
CA ASN A 122 3.30 5.96 -8.27
C ASN A 122 1.89 6.08 -8.84
N ILE A 123 1.11 7.09 -8.44
CA ILE A 123 -0.22 7.39 -8.99
C ILE A 123 -0.14 7.58 -10.51
N GLU A 124 0.75 8.44 -10.98
CA GLU A 124 0.88 8.71 -12.41
C GLU A 124 1.32 7.48 -13.20
N LYS A 125 2.23 6.67 -12.64
CA LYS A 125 2.68 5.45 -13.29
C LYS A 125 1.55 4.42 -13.38
N CYS A 126 0.71 4.29 -12.35
CA CYS A 126 -0.51 3.50 -12.40
C CYS A 126 -1.47 3.99 -13.49
N LEU A 127 -1.74 5.29 -13.56
CA LEU A 127 -2.62 5.88 -14.58
C LEU A 127 -2.08 5.66 -16.00
N ASN A 128 -0.77 5.86 -16.21
CA ASN A 128 -0.12 5.62 -17.50
C ASN A 128 -0.19 4.15 -17.94
N LEU A 129 -0.30 3.21 -17.00
CA LEU A 129 -0.48 1.78 -17.25
C LEU A 129 -1.95 1.35 -17.25
N ASN A 130 -2.89 2.30 -17.29
CA ASN A 130 -4.34 2.06 -17.28
C ASN A 130 -4.82 1.21 -16.08
N LYS A 131 -4.14 1.35 -14.93
CA LYS A 131 -4.60 0.75 -13.67
C LYS A 131 -5.85 1.49 -13.17
N ILE A 132 -6.72 0.79 -12.46
CA ILE A 132 -8.00 1.34 -12.01
C ILE A 132 -7.84 1.99 -10.63
N ALA A 133 -8.14 3.28 -10.51
CA ALA A 133 -8.19 3.95 -9.20
C ALA A 133 -9.41 3.47 -8.40
N ILE A 134 -9.24 3.30 -7.09
CA ILE A 134 -10.34 2.99 -6.14
C ILE A 134 -10.89 4.27 -5.54
#